data_AF-A0A957LSL5-F1
#
_entry.id   AF-A0A957LSL5-F1
#
_cell.length_a   1.000
_cell.length_b   1.000
_cell.length_c   1.000
_cell.angle_alpha   90.00
_cell.angle_beta   90.00
_cell.angle_gamma   90.00
#
_symmetry.space_group_name_H-M   'P 1'
#
loop_
_entity.id
_entity.type
_entity.pdbx_description
1 polymer ?
#
loop_
_entity_poly.entity_id
_entity_poly.type
_entity_poly.pdbx_seq_one_letter_code
_entity_poly.pdbx_strand_id
1 'polypeptide(L)'
;RIQPQENELLYNRIAPIYAQQGGDVYAALDNPLLDLLNVKYLLSEHAVPNPTWQEIYADDALRVYENREVMPRALIVPEARVVPTEEQPLTTADLRSIVFIEEQPGDAAALVPASPQLREARISRYTANDVFVDVNLSDRGWLLLGDAYFPGWKAYIRPFGADESQETELTIYRANSAFRAVYLPDDGQWTVRFVYSPMSFKVGLYVSFLAMMTLLMLLLYWLWGRYYRPEIEEHDVKRVAKNSLVPMGLSLFNKAIDFAFAMLYVRLLGPAGTGEWYFVVAIYGFFEIISRYGLGTLMTRDVAADRNQSSRYLTNVLSLRTLLWAICVPLMGLVVFGYWTVGNIWPNLQAINAQEVQALMLLALAMLFANYADALSSMFMAFEKMEYPAGLTNGVALLKVALGAAVLLLGWGYVGLAAVSLFVNILQVIWLNVLLRS
;
A
#
# COMPACT_ATOMS: atom_id res chain seq x y z
N ARG A 1 7.52 -36.70 17.21
CA ARG A 1 8.08 -35.47 16.59
C ARG A 1 7.90 -35.63 15.08
N ILE A 2 7.23 -34.69 14.39
CA ILE A 2 7.21 -34.68 12.92
C ILE A 2 8.65 -34.40 12.46
N GLN A 3 9.20 -35.20 11.54
CA GLN A 3 10.62 -35.14 11.18
C GLN A 3 10.95 -33.86 10.38
N PRO A 4 12.17 -33.29 10.50
CA PRO A 4 12.60 -32.15 9.68
C PRO A 4 12.44 -32.43 8.18
N GLN A 5 11.85 -31.46 7.51
CA GLN A 5 11.35 -31.53 6.14
C GLN A 5 12.32 -30.87 5.13
N GLU A 6 13.60 -30.74 5.52
CA GLU A 6 14.64 -29.95 4.86
C GLU A 6 15.02 -30.47 3.46
N ASN A 7 14.80 -31.76 3.17
CA ASN A 7 15.22 -32.42 1.92
C ASN A 7 14.09 -32.67 0.90
N GLU A 8 12.92 -32.10 1.10
CA GLU A 8 11.74 -32.35 0.24
C GLU A 8 11.39 -31.10 -0.63
N LEU A 9 10.45 -31.19 -1.58
CA LEU A 9 10.12 -30.08 -2.52
C LEU A 9 9.07 -29.09 -1.97
N LEU A 10 9.24 -27.79 -2.19
CA LEU A 10 8.53 -26.70 -1.46
C LEU A 10 6.98 -26.63 -1.59
N TYR A 11 6.36 -27.24 -2.61
CA TYR A 11 4.97 -26.92 -3.01
C TYR A 11 4.02 -28.11 -3.18
N ASN A 12 4.41 -29.34 -2.86
CA ASN A 12 3.49 -30.47 -2.91
C ASN A 12 3.97 -31.61 -2.00
N ARG A 13 3.31 -31.84 -0.87
CA ARG A 13 3.73 -32.88 0.08
C ARG A 13 2.56 -33.53 0.79
N ILE A 14 2.25 -34.75 0.37
CA ILE A 14 1.75 -35.76 1.29
C ILE A 14 3.00 -36.31 1.97
N ALA A 15 3.31 -35.80 3.16
CA ALA A 15 4.40 -36.32 3.98
C ALA A 15 3.84 -37.42 4.90
N PRO A 16 4.45 -38.61 4.96
CA PRO A 16 3.99 -39.64 5.86
C PRO A 16 4.30 -39.26 7.32
N ILE A 17 3.45 -39.72 8.24
CA ILE A 17 3.73 -39.66 9.67
C ILE A 17 4.68 -40.82 9.99
N TYR A 18 5.91 -40.50 10.38
CA TYR A 18 6.90 -41.51 10.74
C TYR A 18 6.82 -41.87 12.24
N ALA A 19 6.84 -43.16 12.54
CA ALA A 19 6.96 -43.68 13.89
C ALA A 19 8.44 -43.87 14.29
N GLN A 20 8.72 -43.85 15.60
CA GLN A 20 10.04 -44.20 16.12
C GLN A 20 10.34 -45.70 15.88
N GLN A 21 11.53 -46.01 15.38
CA GLN A 21 11.98 -47.40 15.22
C GLN A 21 12.07 -48.08 16.60
N GLY A 22 11.42 -49.24 16.74
CA GLY A 22 11.44 -50.04 17.97
C GLY A 22 10.48 -49.59 19.08
N GLY A 23 9.61 -48.59 18.82
CA GLY A 23 8.56 -48.13 19.74
C GLY A 23 7.14 -48.47 19.27
N ASP A 24 6.14 -47.99 20.01
CA ASP A 24 4.74 -48.05 19.56
C ASP A 24 4.53 -47.17 18.33
N VAL A 25 4.12 -47.78 17.22
CA VAL A 25 3.90 -47.10 15.94
C VAL A 25 2.77 -46.09 16.03
N TYR A 26 1.80 -46.32 16.91
CA TYR A 26 0.61 -45.47 17.04
C TYR A 26 0.82 -44.27 17.98
N ALA A 27 1.90 -44.24 18.76
CA ALA A 27 2.24 -43.10 19.62
C ALA A 27 2.47 -41.79 18.84
N ALA A 28 2.76 -41.87 17.54
CA ALA A 28 2.86 -40.69 16.68
C ALA A 28 1.51 -39.97 16.48
N LEU A 29 0.39 -40.68 16.67
CA LEU A 29 -0.97 -40.17 16.57
C LEU A 29 -1.44 -39.41 17.83
N ASP A 30 -0.73 -39.55 18.95
CA ASP A 30 -1.00 -38.80 20.19
C ASP A 30 -0.29 -37.44 20.22
N ASN A 31 0.15 -36.94 19.07
CA ASN A 31 0.85 -35.68 18.96
C ASN A 31 -0.14 -34.49 19.00
N PRO A 32 -0.05 -33.57 19.98
CA PRO A 32 -0.99 -32.45 20.12
C PRO A 32 -0.98 -31.48 18.93
N LEU A 33 0.04 -31.56 18.07
CA LEU A 33 0.07 -30.81 16.82
C LEU A 33 -1.02 -31.27 15.83
N LEU A 34 -1.46 -32.53 15.88
CA LEU A 34 -2.57 -33.01 15.05
C LEU A 34 -3.89 -32.34 15.46
N ASP A 35 -4.08 -32.15 16.76
CA ASP A 35 -5.23 -31.44 17.31
C ASP A 35 -5.24 -29.98 16.84
N LEU A 36 -4.09 -29.32 16.94
CA LEU A 36 -3.87 -27.93 16.50
C LEU A 36 -4.07 -27.75 14.98
N LEU A 37 -3.63 -28.72 14.18
CA LEU A 37 -3.82 -28.76 12.73
C LEU A 37 -5.26 -29.06 12.30
N ASN A 38 -6.20 -29.15 13.26
CA ASN A 38 -7.61 -29.46 13.03
C ASN A 38 -7.82 -30.83 12.35
N VAL A 39 -6.96 -31.81 12.62
CA VAL A 39 -7.09 -33.18 12.09
C VAL A 39 -8.18 -33.91 12.86
N LYS A 40 -9.40 -33.91 12.28
CA LYS A 40 -10.58 -34.50 12.92
C LYS A 40 -10.73 -36.01 12.68
N TYR A 41 -10.35 -36.50 11.50
CA TYR A 41 -10.59 -37.89 11.10
C TYR A 41 -9.30 -38.58 10.67
N LEU A 42 -9.14 -39.82 11.11
CA LEU A 42 -8.11 -40.74 10.66
C LEU A 42 -8.77 -41.88 9.88
N LEU A 43 -8.27 -42.14 8.68
CA LEU A 43 -8.73 -43.21 7.80
C LEU A 43 -7.65 -44.28 7.75
N SER A 44 -8.01 -45.54 7.98
CA SER A 44 -7.07 -46.66 8.02
C SER A 44 -7.70 -47.95 7.50
N GLU A 45 -6.92 -48.78 6.81
CA GLU A 45 -7.32 -50.15 6.44
C GLU A 45 -7.11 -51.14 7.61
N HIS A 46 -6.28 -50.76 8.59
CA HIS A 46 -5.94 -51.59 9.74
C HIS A 46 -6.53 -51.01 11.03
N ALA A 47 -6.80 -51.89 12.01
CA ALA A 47 -7.24 -51.48 13.33
C ALA A 47 -6.13 -50.70 14.04
N VAL A 48 -6.46 -49.50 14.54
CA VAL A 48 -5.56 -48.62 15.28
C VAL A 48 -5.87 -48.77 16.78
N PRO A 49 -5.07 -49.51 17.57
CA PRO A 49 -5.28 -49.70 19.00
C PRO A 49 -4.82 -48.47 19.79
N ASN A 50 -5.47 -47.31 19.58
CA ASN A 50 -5.17 -46.06 20.28
C ASN A 50 -6.44 -45.55 21.01
N PRO A 51 -6.39 -45.30 22.34
CA PRO A 51 -7.55 -44.87 23.12
C PRO A 51 -8.01 -43.43 22.85
N THR A 52 -7.13 -42.56 22.34
CA THR A 52 -7.42 -41.14 22.03
C THR A 52 -8.35 -41.01 20.80
N TRP A 53 -8.28 -42.00 19.90
CA TRP A 53 -8.99 -42.02 18.63
C TRP A 53 -10.20 -42.98 18.69
N GLN A 54 -11.41 -42.43 18.61
CA GLN A 54 -12.62 -43.23 18.70
C GLN A 54 -13.00 -43.79 17.32
N GLU A 55 -13.13 -45.10 17.18
CA GLU A 55 -13.70 -45.71 15.98
C GLU A 55 -15.19 -45.33 15.84
N ILE A 56 -15.54 -44.65 14.74
CA ILE A 56 -16.92 -44.22 14.44
C ILE A 56 -17.54 -44.98 13.26
N TYR A 57 -16.70 -45.60 12.43
CA TYR A 57 -17.11 -46.40 11.29
C TYR A 57 -16.08 -47.48 10.98
N ALA A 58 -16.53 -48.66 10.60
CA ALA A 58 -15.68 -49.75 10.14
C ALA A 58 -16.41 -50.64 9.13
N ASP A 59 -15.75 -50.93 8.01
CA ASP A 59 -16.08 -51.99 7.07
C ASP A 59 -14.84 -52.87 6.75
N ASP A 60 -14.95 -53.78 5.79
CA ASP A 60 -13.87 -54.70 5.41
C ASP A 60 -12.64 -54.03 4.77
N ALA A 61 -12.78 -52.79 4.27
CA ALA A 61 -11.73 -52.07 3.54
C ALA A 61 -11.29 -50.78 4.23
N LEU A 62 -12.13 -50.18 5.07
CA LEU A 62 -11.94 -48.85 5.63
C LEU A 62 -12.47 -48.76 7.06
N ARG A 63 -11.64 -48.22 7.94
CA ARG A 63 -11.99 -47.78 9.28
C ARG A 63 -11.79 -46.29 9.40
N VAL A 64 -12.73 -45.62 10.06
CA VAL A 64 -12.69 -44.18 10.33
C VAL A 64 -12.70 -43.95 11.83
N TYR A 65 -11.70 -43.22 12.29
CA TYR A 65 -11.55 -42.81 13.69
C TYR A 65 -11.74 -41.30 13.81
N GLU A 66 -12.46 -40.86 14.83
CA GLU A 66 -12.65 -39.45 15.19
C GLU A 66 -11.72 -39.04 16.33
N ASN A 67 -11.03 -37.92 16.15
CA ASN A 67 -10.26 -37.26 17.19
C ASN A 67 -11.18 -36.44 18.10
N ARG A 68 -11.26 -36.82 19.38
CA ARG A 68 -12.06 -36.11 20.38
C ARG A 68 -11.37 -34.86 20.94
N GLU A 69 -10.06 -34.77 20.79
CA GLU A 69 -9.24 -33.64 21.25
C GLU A 69 -8.95 -32.62 20.15
N VAL A 70 -9.62 -32.74 18.99
CA VAL A 70 -9.45 -31.82 17.87
C VAL A 70 -9.73 -30.37 18.26
N MET A 71 -8.78 -29.47 17.98
CA MET A 71 -9.00 -28.04 18.18
C MET A 71 -9.82 -27.48 17.02
N PRO A 72 -10.79 -26.59 17.27
CA PRO A 72 -11.50 -25.92 16.19
C PRO A 72 -10.54 -25.06 15.38
N ARG A 73 -10.80 -24.95 14.08
CA ARG A 73 -9.96 -24.16 13.17
C ARG A 73 -9.87 -22.68 13.54
N ALA A 74 -10.88 -22.15 14.24
CA ALA A 74 -10.82 -20.83 14.87
C ALA A 74 -11.02 -21.01 16.37
N LEU A 75 -10.08 -20.49 17.17
CA LEU A 75 -10.08 -20.64 18.63
C LEU A 75 -9.70 -19.30 19.28
N ILE A 76 -10.31 -18.98 20.43
CA ILE A 76 -9.92 -17.83 21.24
C ILE A 76 -9.07 -18.30 22.41
N VAL A 77 -7.87 -17.72 22.51
CA VAL A 77 -6.84 -18.05 23.48
C VAL A 77 -6.63 -16.86 24.43
N PRO A 78 -6.57 -17.06 25.75
CA PRO A 78 -6.52 -15.97 26.74
C PRO A 78 -5.13 -15.36 26.93
N GLU A 79 -4.08 -16.12 26.69
CA GLU A 79 -2.70 -15.71 26.99
C GLU A 79 -1.84 -15.81 25.74
N ALA A 80 -1.04 -14.77 25.50
CA ALA A 80 0.02 -14.80 24.49
C ALA A 80 1.40 -14.66 25.13
N ARG A 81 2.37 -15.40 24.57
CA ARG A 81 3.79 -15.30 24.95
C ARG A 81 4.64 -15.03 23.74
N VAL A 82 5.53 -14.06 23.85
CA VAL A 82 6.49 -13.73 22.78
C VAL A 82 7.68 -14.68 22.88
N VAL A 83 7.79 -15.60 21.94
CA VAL A 83 8.86 -16.62 21.91
C VAL A 83 9.31 -16.83 20.45
N PRO A 84 10.61 -16.76 20.15
CA PRO A 84 11.14 -17.06 18.82
C PRO A 84 10.73 -18.46 18.34
N THR A 85 10.48 -18.63 17.04
CA THR A 85 9.95 -19.86 16.43
C THR A 85 10.68 -21.13 16.90
N GLU A 86 12.01 -21.09 16.99
CA GLU A 86 12.86 -22.25 17.31
C GLU A 86 12.73 -22.71 18.77
N GLU A 87 12.27 -21.84 19.65
CA GLU A 87 12.20 -22.07 21.10
C GLU A 87 10.76 -22.36 21.58
N GLN A 88 9.78 -22.36 20.68
CA GLN A 88 8.38 -22.54 21.05
C GLN A 88 8.09 -23.97 21.53
N PRO A 89 7.60 -24.17 22.77
CA PRO A 89 7.34 -25.49 23.35
C PRO A 89 6.01 -26.08 22.86
N LEU A 90 5.82 -26.21 21.54
CA LEU A 90 4.52 -26.55 20.92
C LEU A 90 3.99 -27.94 21.28
N THR A 91 4.85 -28.88 21.69
CA THR A 91 4.45 -30.25 22.05
C THR A 91 4.22 -30.45 23.54
N THR A 92 4.63 -29.50 24.39
CA THR A 92 4.55 -29.64 25.86
C THR A 92 3.65 -28.58 26.49
N ALA A 93 3.43 -27.44 25.83
CA ALA A 93 2.51 -26.42 26.28
C ALA A 93 1.06 -26.74 25.93
N ASP A 94 0.12 -26.22 26.73
CA ASP A 94 -1.30 -26.26 26.41
C ASP A 94 -1.65 -25.14 25.42
N LEU A 95 -1.71 -25.50 24.14
CA LEU A 95 -2.00 -24.58 23.05
C LEU A 95 -3.46 -24.13 22.98
N ARG A 96 -4.33 -24.67 23.85
CA ARG A 96 -5.71 -24.17 24.01
C ARG A 96 -5.78 -22.93 24.89
N SER A 97 -4.78 -22.74 25.76
CA SER A 97 -4.71 -21.63 26.70
C SER A 97 -3.60 -20.63 26.39
N ILE A 98 -2.55 -21.03 25.66
CA ILE A 98 -1.41 -20.17 25.35
C ILE A 98 -1.16 -20.14 23.83
N VAL A 99 -1.02 -18.94 23.28
CA VAL A 99 -0.53 -18.71 21.91
C VAL A 99 0.89 -18.15 21.93
N PHE A 100 1.78 -18.73 21.14
CA PHE A 100 3.15 -18.21 21.01
C PHE A 100 3.24 -17.31 19.78
N ILE A 101 3.70 -16.07 19.96
CA ILE A 101 3.87 -15.08 18.88
C ILE A 101 5.35 -14.72 18.73
N GLU A 102 5.76 -14.39 17.51
CA GLU A 102 7.16 -14.04 17.19
C GLU A 102 7.46 -12.56 17.47
N GLU A 103 6.47 -11.69 17.29
CA GLU A 103 6.62 -10.23 17.39
C GLU A 103 5.92 -9.68 18.63
N GLN A 104 6.49 -8.63 19.23
CA GLN A 104 5.84 -7.93 20.35
C GLN A 104 4.59 -7.17 19.85
N PRO A 105 3.44 -7.32 20.52
CA PRO A 105 2.26 -6.58 20.16
C PRO A 105 2.40 -5.09 20.51
N GLY A 106 1.82 -4.22 19.69
CA GLY A 106 1.83 -2.77 19.94
C GLY A 106 1.04 -2.35 21.19
N ASP A 107 0.07 -3.17 21.61
CA ASP A 107 -0.67 -3.01 22.87
C ASP A 107 -0.09 -3.93 23.95
N ALA A 108 0.44 -3.34 25.03
CA ALA A 108 0.96 -4.09 26.17
C ALA A 108 -0.12 -4.92 26.90
N ALA A 109 -1.40 -4.50 26.80
CA ALA A 109 -2.52 -5.25 27.37
C ALA A 109 -2.68 -6.64 26.69
N ALA A 110 -2.17 -6.80 25.47
CA ALA A 110 -2.25 -8.05 24.72
C ALA A 110 -1.44 -9.20 25.33
N LEU A 111 -0.44 -8.89 26.16
CA LEU A 111 0.38 -9.90 26.87
C LEU A 111 -0.15 -10.22 28.27
N VAL A 112 -1.14 -9.46 28.76
CA VAL A 112 -1.72 -9.71 30.07
C VAL A 112 -2.79 -10.79 29.93
N PRO A 113 -2.67 -11.95 30.63
CA PRO A 113 -3.63 -13.03 30.52
C PRO A 113 -5.05 -12.53 30.72
N ALA A 114 -5.89 -12.80 29.74
CA ALA A 114 -7.29 -12.44 29.77
C ALA A 114 -8.07 -13.46 30.62
N SER A 115 -9.17 -13.03 31.24
CA SER A 115 -10.07 -13.93 31.97
C SER A 115 -11.44 -14.11 31.28
N PRO A 116 -11.53 -14.32 29.95
CA PRO A 116 -12.84 -14.41 29.32
C PRO A 116 -13.55 -15.68 29.81
N GLN A 117 -14.75 -15.50 30.34
CA GLN A 117 -15.67 -16.58 30.70
C GLN A 117 -16.43 -17.08 29.47
N LEU A 118 -16.68 -16.19 28.51
CA LEU A 118 -17.27 -16.53 27.21
C LEU A 118 -16.22 -16.40 26.10
N ARG A 119 -16.05 -17.49 25.33
CA ARG A 119 -15.06 -17.60 24.24
C ARG A 119 -15.66 -18.43 23.11
N GLU A 120 -16.41 -17.78 22.23
CA GLU A 120 -16.95 -18.45 21.05
C GLU A 120 -16.34 -17.85 19.79
N ALA A 121 -15.81 -18.71 18.91
CA ALA A 121 -15.35 -18.34 17.59
C ALA A 121 -15.98 -19.29 16.57
N ARG A 122 -16.67 -18.73 15.59
CA ARG A 122 -17.32 -19.49 14.52
C ARG A 122 -16.97 -18.89 13.17
N ILE A 123 -16.45 -19.71 12.27
CA ILE A 123 -16.22 -19.31 10.89
C ILE A 123 -17.59 -19.21 10.20
N SER A 124 -17.99 -18.00 9.82
CA SER A 124 -19.27 -17.72 9.16
C SER A 124 -19.19 -17.79 7.64
N ARG A 125 -18.02 -17.46 7.08
CA ARG A 125 -17.74 -17.61 5.64
C ARG A 125 -16.27 -17.96 5.44
N TYR A 126 -16.01 -18.94 4.56
CA TYR A 126 -14.66 -19.37 4.23
C TYR A 126 -14.51 -19.47 2.71
N THR A 127 -13.63 -18.65 2.14
CA THR A 127 -13.31 -18.63 0.70
C THR A 127 -11.79 -18.64 0.51
N ALA A 128 -11.32 -18.66 -0.74
CA ALA A 128 -9.89 -18.67 -1.04
C ALA A 128 -9.15 -17.39 -0.58
N ASN A 129 -9.80 -16.23 -0.70
CA ASN A 129 -9.19 -14.93 -0.41
C ASN A 129 -9.76 -14.25 0.83
N ASP A 130 -10.93 -14.67 1.30
CA ASP A 130 -11.61 -14.07 2.45
C ASP A 130 -12.08 -15.13 3.45
N VAL A 131 -11.81 -14.91 4.73
CA VAL A 131 -12.31 -15.71 5.85
C VAL A 131 -12.97 -14.78 6.86
N PHE A 132 -14.23 -15.06 7.21
CA PHE A 132 -14.99 -14.33 8.21
C PHE A 132 -15.17 -15.21 9.44
N VAL A 133 -14.82 -14.67 10.60
CA VAL A 133 -14.93 -15.32 11.89
C VAL A 133 -15.78 -14.44 12.80
N ASP A 134 -16.94 -14.94 13.19
CA ASP A 134 -17.76 -14.29 14.20
C ASP A 134 -17.26 -14.73 15.58
N VAL A 135 -17.00 -13.76 16.44
CA VAL A 135 -16.44 -13.97 17.76
C VAL A 135 -17.33 -13.34 18.83
N ASN A 136 -17.42 -14.00 19.98
CA ASN A 136 -18.13 -13.50 21.15
C ASN A 136 -17.24 -13.64 22.38
N LEU A 137 -16.93 -12.51 23.01
CA LEU A 137 -15.91 -12.37 24.05
C LEU A 137 -16.51 -11.63 25.25
N SER A 138 -16.14 -12.01 26.47
CA SER A 138 -16.52 -11.28 27.69
C SER A 138 -15.39 -10.39 28.27
N ASP A 139 -14.24 -10.38 27.61
CA ASP A 139 -12.99 -9.68 27.94
C ASP A 139 -12.18 -9.62 26.63
N ARG A 140 -10.89 -9.27 26.69
CA ARG A 140 -9.94 -9.39 25.57
C ARG A 140 -9.55 -10.84 25.26
N GLY A 141 -8.91 -11.07 24.12
CA GLY A 141 -8.35 -12.39 23.79
C GLY A 141 -7.62 -12.45 22.46
N TRP A 142 -6.98 -13.58 22.18
CA TRP A 142 -6.30 -13.84 20.92
C TRP A 142 -7.12 -14.79 20.07
N LEU A 143 -7.55 -14.33 18.89
CA LEU A 143 -8.15 -15.21 17.91
C LEU A 143 -7.04 -15.90 17.12
N LEU A 144 -6.88 -17.20 17.35
CA LEU A 144 -6.03 -18.09 16.58
C LEU A 144 -6.83 -18.70 15.43
N LEU A 145 -6.35 -18.52 14.21
CA LEU A 145 -6.87 -19.18 13.01
C LEU A 145 -5.85 -20.22 12.55
N GLY A 146 -6.28 -21.48 12.48
CA GLY A 146 -5.52 -22.65 12.02
C GLY A 146 -5.15 -22.65 10.53
N ASP A 147 -5.05 -21.48 9.92
CA ASP A 147 -4.58 -21.27 8.55
C ASP A 147 -3.11 -20.86 8.54
N ALA A 148 -2.35 -21.36 7.57
CA ALA A 148 -0.94 -21.06 7.44
C ALA A 148 -0.70 -19.54 7.28
N TYR A 149 0.18 -18.96 8.09
CA TYR A 149 0.63 -17.58 7.98
C TYR A 149 1.38 -17.37 6.65
N PHE A 150 1.03 -16.29 5.95
CA PHE A 150 1.75 -15.86 4.76
C PHE A 150 1.73 -14.33 4.65
N PRO A 151 2.81 -13.69 4.21
CA PRO A 151 2.81 -12.24 4.00
C PRO A 151 1.73 -11.79 3.00
N GLY A 152 1.00 -10.73 3.32
CA GLY A 152 -0.05 -10.16 2.46
C GLY A 152 -1.48 -10.43 2.89
N TRP A 153 -1.70 -11.24 3.93
CA TRP A 153 -2.97 -11.27 4.64
C TRP A 153 -3.14 -10.00 5.48
N LYS A 154 -4.38 -9.52 5.55
CA LYS A 154 -4.79 -8.43 6.43
C LYS A 154 -6.01 -8.86 7.23
N ALA A 155 -6.13 -8.37 8.44
CA ALA A 155 -7.28 -8.61 9.30
C ALA A 155 -8.00 -7.29 9.58
N TYR A 156 -9.32 -7.36 9.63
CA TYR A 156 -10.20 -6.24 9.94
C TYR A 156 -11.21 -6.69 10.98
N ILE A 157 -11.53 -5.83 11.94
CA ILE A 157 -12.56 -6.06 12.96
C ILE A 157 -13.68 -5.05 12.80
N ARG A 158 -14.92 -5.51 12.96
CA ARG A 158 -16.13 -4.67 13.02
C ARG A 158 -17.13 -5.24 14.01
N PRO A 159 -18.02 -4.41 14.59
CA PRO A 159 -19.12 -4.90 15.41
C PRO A 159 -19.98 -5.91 14.64
N PHE A 160 -20.54 -6.89 15.33
CA PHE A 160 -21.39 -7.88 14.70
C PHE A 160 -22.60 -7.23 14.01
N GLY A 161 -22.83 -7.58 12.73
CA GLY A 161 -23.90 -6.99 11.92
C GLY A 161 -23.64 -5.58 11.39
N ALA A 162 -22.50 -4.97 11.70
CA ALA A 162 -22.12 -3.67 11.15
C ALA A 162 -21.67 -3.77 9.68
N ASP A 163 -21.71 -2.63 8.99
CA ASP A 163 -21.26 -2.47 7.62
C ASP A 163 -19.72 -2.45 7.50
N GLU A 164 -19.19 -2.73 6.32
CA GLU A 164 -17.74 -2.71 6.01
C GLU A 164 -17.09 -1.34 6.27
N SER A 165 -17.89 -0.27 6.27
CA SER A 165 -17.42 1.10 6.57
C SER A 165 -16.93 1.30 8.00
N GLN A 166 -17.27 0.41 8.94
CA GLN A 166 -16.84 0.46 10.35
C GLN A 166 -15.67 -0.49 10.65
N GLU A 167 -15.01 -1.00 9.62
CA GLU A 167 -13.86 -1.89 9.79
C GLU A 167 -12.61 -1.14 10.28
N THR A 168 -11.99 -1.66 11.33
CA THR A 168 -10.67 -1.24 11.81
C THR A 168 -9.62 -2.30 11.47
N GLU A 169 -8.45 -1.91 10.95
CA GLU A 169 -7.38 -2.85 10.61
C GLU A 169 -6.71 -3.40 11.89
N LEU A 170 -6.57 -4.72 11.96
CA LEU A 170 -5.84 -5.44 13.01
C LEU A 170 -4.50 -5.97 12.47
N THR A 171 -3.48 -5.95 13.32
CA THR A 171 -2.20 -6.57 13.02
C THR A 171 -2.31 -8.09 13.11
N ILE A 172 -1.86 -8.79 12.06
CA ILE A 172 -1.75 -10.26 12.07
C ILE A 172 -0.37 -10.64 12.58
N TYR A 173 -0.35 -11.50 13.58
CA TYR A 173 0.85 -12.10 14.15
C TYR A 173 1.01 -13.53 13.64
N ARG A 174 2.26 -13.93 13.40
CA ARG A 174 2.60 -15.34 13.20
C ARG A 174 2.56 -16.04 14.55
N ALA A 175 1.66 -17.01 14.66
CA ALA A 175 1.32 -17.71 15.88
C ALA A 175 1.66 -19.19 15.80
N ASN A 176 2.14 -19.78 16.91
CA ASN A 176 2.50 -21.19 17.02
C ASN A 176 3.32 -21.66 15.81
N SER A 177 4.31 -20.84 15.41
CA SER A 177 5.24 -21.02 14.29
C SER A 177 4.66 -21.06 12.87
N ALA A 178 3.37 -21.34 12.68
CA ALA A 178 2.80 -21.58 11.35
C ALA A 178 1.45 -20.90 11.10
N PHE A 179 0.75 -20.46 12.13
CA PHE A 179 -0.63 -20.01 12.06
C PHE A 179 -0.77 -18.50 12.14
N ARG A 180 -1.99 -18.00 11.94
CA ARG A 180 -2.31 -16.57 12.04
C ARG A 180 -3.04 -16.32 13.34
N ALA A 181 -2.62 -15.29 14.07
CA ALA A 181 -3.40 -14.79 15.20
C ALA A 181 -3.60 -13.29 15.12
N VAL A 182 -4.72 -12.83 15.69
CA VAL A 182 -5.00 -11.41 15.89
C VAL A 182 -5.41 -11.19 17.33
N TYR A 183 -5.01 -10.06 17.88
CA TYR A 183 -5.41 -9.63 19.21
C TYR A 183 -6.76 -8.89 19.12
N LEU A 184 -7.69 -9.26 19.98
CA LEU A 184 -9.01 -8.67 20.13
C LEU A 184 -9.03 -7.91 21.47
N PRO A 185 -8.99 -6.56 21.45
CA PRO A 185 -8.81 -5.75 22.66
C PRO A 185 -10.08 -5.60 23.50
N ASP A 186 -11.26 -5.61 22.87
CA ASP A 186 -12.53 -5.22 23.49
C ASP A 186 -13.49 -6.41 23.61
N ASP A 187 -14.33 -6.40 24.65
CA ASP A 187 -15.40 -7.39 24.84
C ASP A 187 -16.56 -7.18 23.85
N GLY A 188 -17.43 -8.18 23.74
CA GLY A 188 -18.63 -8.13 22.91
C GLY A 188 -18.61 -9.07 21.69
N GLN A 189 -19.55 -8.82 20.78
CA GLN A 189 -19.71 -9.60 19.55
C GLN A 189 -19.12 -8.86 18.35
N TRP A 190 -18.19 -9.52 17.68
CA TRP A 190 -17.43 -8.95 16.59
C TRP A 190 -17.39 -9.90 15.39
N THR A 191 -17.17 -9.34 14.20
CA THR A 191 -16.80 -10.12 13.02
C THR A 191 -15.39 -9.74 12.62
N VAL A 192 -14.49 -10.73 12.61
CA VAL A 192 -13.11 -10.58 12.14
C VAL A 192 -13.02 -11.10 10.71
N ARG A 193 -12.59 -10.23 9.79
CA ARG A 193 -12.40 -10.54 8.38
C ARG A 193 -10.93 -10.62 8.05
N PHE A 194 -10.47 -11.79 7.65
CA PHE A 194 -9.14 -11.99 7.06
C PHE A 194 -9.26 -11.91 5.54
N VAL A 195 -8.46 -11.06 4.90
CA VAL A 195 -8.42 -10.90 3.44
C VAL A 195 -7.01 -11.00 2.91
N TYR A 196 -6.82 -11.77 1.84
CA TYR A 196 -5.55 -11.88 1.15
C TYR A 196 -5.39 -10.77 0.10
N SER A 197 -4.45 -9.86 0.34
CA SER A 197 -4.19 -8.70 -0.51
C SER A 197 -2.66 -8.49 -0.66
N PRO A 198 -1.95 -9.38 -1.36
CA PRO A 198 -0.49 -9.32 -1.46
C PRO A 198 0.01 -8.08 -2.22
N MET A 199 1.09 -7.50 -1.72
CA MET A 199 1.68 -6.31 -2.34
C MET A 199 2.28 -6.61 -3.72
N SER A 200 2.86 -7.80 -3.89
CA SER A 200 3.43 -8.24 -5.18
C SER A 200 2.44 -8.20 -6.33
N PHE A 201 1.19 -8.63 -6.09
CA PHE A 201 0.14 -8.57 -7.10
C PHE A 201 -0.22 -7.13 -7.47
N LYS A 202 -0.34 -6.24 -6.49
CA LYS A 202 -0.64 -4.81 -6.71
C LYS A 202 0.47 -4.10 -7.46
N VAL A 203 1.72 -4.35 -7.09
CA VAL A 203 2.89 -3.81 -7.80
C VAL A 203 2.96 -4.37 -9.22
N GLY A 204 2.74 -5.67 -9.42
CA GLY A 204 2.73 -6.30 -10.75
C GLY A 204 1.66 -5.71 -11.66
N LEU A 205 0.43 -5.53 -11.16
CA LEU A 205 -0.65 -4.87 -11.90
C LEU A 205 -0.27 -3.43 -12.28
N TYR A 206 0.28 -2.68 -11.33
CA TYR A 206 0.68 -1.30 -11.53
C TYR A 206 1.83 -1.14 -12.54
N VAL A 207 2.88 -1.96 -12.44
CA VAL A 207 4.00 -1.95 -13.39
C VAL A 207 3.52 -2.35 -14.79
N SER A 208 2.63 -3.34 -14.91
CA SER A 208 2.03 -3.74 -16.18
C SER A 208 1.22 -2.61 -16.80
N PHE A 209 0.45 -1.88 -15.99
CA PHE A 209 -0.28 -0.69 -16.42
C PHE A 209 0.66 0.41 -16.92
N LEU A 210 1.72 0.73 -16.18
CA LEU A 210 2.70 1.74 -16.61
C LEU A 210 3.45 1.34 -17.89
N ALA A 211 3.80 0.06 -18.04
CA ALA A 211 4.40 -0.46 -19.26
C ALA A 211 3.45 -0.30 -20.45
N MET A 212 2.17 -0.66 -20.29
CA MET A 212 1.14 -0.46 -21.30
C MET A 212 0.96 1.02 -21.66
N MET A 213 0.90 1.92 -20.68
CA MET A 213 0.82 3.36 -20.91
C MET A 213 2.03 3.89 -21.68
N THR A 214 3.24 3.47 -21.30
CA THR A 214 4.47 3.85 -21.99
C THR A 214 4.47 3.38 -23.44
N LEU A 215 4.05 2.13 -23.70
CA LEU A 215 3.92 1.58 -25.06
C LEU A 215 2.87 2.33 -25.87
N LEU A 216 1.71 2.67 -25.28
CA LEU A 216 0.68 3.47 -25.93
C LEU A 216 1.22 4.86 -26.31
N MET A 217 1.97 5.51 -25.41
CA MET A 217 2.56 6.82 -25.67
C MET A 217 3.58 6.76 -26.81
N LEU A 218 4.45 5.74 -26.83
CA LEU A 218 5.41 5.53 -27.92
C LEU A 218 4.71 5.22 -29.25
N LEU A 219 3.63 4.43 -29.22
CA LEU A 219 2.81 4.16 -30.40
C LEU A 219 2.14 5.43 -30.92
N LEU A 220 1.55 6.25 -30.06
CA LEU A 220 0.93 7.53 -30.44
C LEU A 220 1.97 8.50 -31.01
N TYR A 221 3.16 8.56 -30.41
CA TYR A 221 4.28 9.36 -30.92
C TYR A 221 4.73 8.88 -32.31
N TRP A 222 4.86 7.55 -32.49
CA TRP A 222 5.21 6.97 -33.78
C TRP A 222 4.13 7.20 -34.85
N LEU A 223 2.86 7.00 -34.51
CA LEU A 223 1.71 7.29 -35.38
C LEU A 223 1.69 8.77 -35.76
N TRP A 224 1.95 9.65 -34.80
CA TRP A 224 2.08 11.08 -35.06
C TRP A 224 3.17 11.34 -36.10
N GLY A 225 4.39 10.85 -35.89
CA GLY A 225 5.48 11.03 -36.87
C GLY A 225 5.18 10.42 -38.24
N ARG A 226 4.43 9.31 -38.30
CA ARG A 226 4.12 8.61 -39.55
C ARG A 226 3.02 9.26 -40.39
N TYR A 227 2.01 9.83 -39.73
CA TYR A 227 0.78 10.35 -40.35
C TYR A 227 0.64 11.87 -40.28
N TYR A 228 1.38 12.55 -39.41
CA TYR A 228 1.42 14.01 -39.37
C TYR A 228 2.22 14.52 -40.58
N ARG A 229 1.50 14.93 -41.62
CA ARG A 229 2.04 15.78 -42.68
C ARG A 229 1.52 17.19 -42.47
N PRO A 230 2.38 18.23 -42.45
CA PRO A 230 1.92 19.61 -42.50
C PRO A 230 1.41 19.90 -43.91
N GLU A 231 0.20 19.43 -44.23
CA GLU A 231 -0.46 19.78 -45.49
C GLU A 231 -1.18 21.12 -45.31
N ILE A 232 -0.87 22.05 -46.22
CA ILE A 232 -1.21 23.47 -46.16
C ILE A 232 -2.72 23.70 -46.43
N GLU A 233 -3.48 22.68 -46.82
CA GLU A 233 -4.90 22.74 -47.24
C GLU A 233 -5.82 21.74 -46.47
N GLU A 234 -5.77 21.70 -45.13
CA GLU A 234 -6.82 21.01 -44.36
C GLU A 234 -8.03 21.93 -44.12
N HIS A 235 -9.24 21.46 -44.46
CA HIS A 235 -10.53 22.07 -44.08
C HIS A 235 -10.52 22.51 -42.60
N ASP A 236 -11.00 23.73 -42.30
CA ASP A 236 -10.98 24.35 -40.97
C ASP A 236 -11.49 23.43 -39.85
N VAL A 237 -12.52 22.63 -40.13
CA VAL A 237 -13.11 21.67 -39.18
C VAL A 237 -12.10 20.59 -38.75
N LYS A 238 -11.31 20.04 -39.68
CA LYS A 238 -10.31 18.99 -39.39
C LYS A 238 -9.15 19.55 -38.56
N ARG A 239 -8.74 20.78 -38.86
CA ARG A 239 -7.71 21.50 -38.10
C ARG A 239 -8.15 21.78 -36.67
N VAL A 240 -9.38 22.27 -36.47
CA VAL A 240 -9.95 22.51 -35.13
C VAL A 240 -10.08 21.20 -34.35
N ALA A 241 -10.61 20.14 -34.96
CA ALA A 241 -10.74 18.85 -34.32
C ALA A 241 -9.39 18.29 -33.84
N LYS A 242 -8.35 18.35 -34.68
CA LYS A 242 -6.99 17.89 -34.32
C LYS A 242 -6.38 18.71 -33.20
N ASN A 243 -6.52 20.03 -33.25
CA ASN A 243 -5.97 20.95 -32.24
C ASN A 243 -6.69 20.89 -30.89
N SER A 244 -7.89 20.31 -30.82
CA SER A 244 -8.61 20.10 -29.55
C SER A 244 -8.54 18.65 -29.06
N LEU A 245 -8.74 17.66 -29.93
CA LEU A 245 -8.79 16.24 -29.55
C LEU A 245 -7.44 15.70 -29.10
N VAL A 246 -6.34 16.16 -29.70
CA VAL A 246 -5.00 15.66 -29.36
C VAL A 246 -4.58 16.12 -27.97
N PRO A 247 -4.61 17.42 -27.61
CA PRO A 247 -4.33 17.85 -26.24
C PRO A 247 -5.30 17.25 -25.22
N MET A 248 -6.58 17.11 -25.57
CA MET A 248 -7.57 16.46 -24.70
C MET A 248 -7.18 14.99 -24.44
N GLY A 249 -6.85 14.22 -25.47
CA GLY A 249 -6.40 12.84 -25.35
C GLY A 249 -5.13 12.70 -24.49
N LEU A 250 -4.13 13.57 -24.71
CA LEU A 250 -2.91 13.61 -23.91
C LEU A 250 -3.19 13.98 -22.44
N SER A 251 -4.11 14.92 -22.19
CA SER A 251 -4.51 15.27 -20.83
C SER A 251 -5.24 14.13 -20.11
N LEU A 252 -6.10 13.39 -20.82
CA LEU A 252 -6.79 12.22 -20.30
C LEU A 252 -5.81 11.10 -19.97
N PHE A 253 -4.79 10.91 -20.80
CA PHE A 253 -3.70 9.98 -20.55
C PHE A 253 -2.93 10.31 -19.27
N ASN A 254 -2.55 11.57 -19.06
CA ASN A 254 -1.90 12.01 -17.81
C ASN A 254 -2.82 11.78 -16.59
N LYS A 255 -4.11 12.11 -16.70
CA LYS A 255 -5.08 11.83 -15.63
C LYS A 255 -5.21 10.34 -15.30
N ALA A 256 -5.13 9.46 -16.31
CA ALA A 256 -5.17 8.02 -16.09
C ALA A 256 -3.93 7.53 -15.32
N ILE A 257 -2.75 8.08 -15.64
CA ILE A 257 -1.50 7.80 -14.91
C ILE A 257 -1.61 8.30 -13.47
N ASP A 258 -2.08 9.54 -13.26
CA ASP A 258 -2.25 10.14 -11.93
C ASP A 258 -3.25 9.33 -11.08
N PHE A 259 -4.35 8.88 -11.69
CA PHE A 259 -5.35 8.05 -11.02
C PHE A 259 -4.77 6.69 -10.61
N ALA A 260 -4.02 6.03 -11.50
CA ALA A 260 -3.34 4.78 -11.18
C ALA A 260 -2.32 4.95 -10.06
N PHE A 261 -1.56 6.04 -10.08
CA PHE A 261 -0.64 6.38 -9.02
C PHE A 261 -1.35 6.67 -7.69
N ALA A 262 -2.51 7.33 -7.74
CA ALA A 262 -3.34 7.58 -6.57
C ALA A 262 -3.79 6.30 -5.88
N MET A 263 -4.25 5.31 -6.64
CA MET A 263 -4.60 4.00 -6.11
C MET A 263 -3.41 3.33 -5.40
N LEU A 264 -2.19 3.49 -5.93
CA LEU A 264 -0.98 2.93 -5.34
C LEU A 264 -0.58 3.67 -4.06
N TYR A 265 -0.42 4.99 -4.10
CA TYR A 265 0.11 5.71 -2.94
C TYR A 265 -0.88 5.73 -1.77
N VAL A 266 -2.19 5.82 -2.01
CA VAL A 266 -3.20 5.77 -0.94
C VAL A 266 -3.14 4.44 -0.21
N ARG A 267 -2.90 3.36 -0.95
CA ARG A 267 -2.77 2.02 -0.35
C ARG A 267 -1.46 1.83 0.41
N LEU A 268 -0.37 2.43 -0.05
CA LEU A 268 0.96 2.32 0.58
C LEU A 268 1.11 3.21 1.81
N LEU A 269 0.62 4.45 1.75
CA LEU A 269 0.69 5.40 2.86
C LEU A 269 -0.37 5.13 3.93
N GLY A 270 -1.45 4.42 3.59
CA GLY A 270 -2.60 4.23 4.46
C GLY A 270 -3.36 5.53 4.72
N PRO A 271 -4.41 5.50 5.56
CA PRO A 271 -5.26 6.66 5.82
C PRO A 271 -4.49 7.85 6.43
N ALA A 272 -3.67 7.59 7.46
CA ALA A 272 -2.90 8.62 8.16
C ALA A 272 -1.88 9.29 7.23
N GLY A 273 -0.98 8.52 6.61
CA GLY A 273 0.05 9.07 5.72
C GLY A 273 -0.54 9.74 4.48
N THR A 274 -1.70 9.28 4.00
CA THR A 274 -2.43 9.96 2.90
C THR A 274 -2.98 11.31 3.36
N GLY A 275 -3.53 11.40 4.58
CA GLY A 275 -4.01 12.64 5.17
C GLY A 275 -2.90 13.68 5.32
N GLU A 276 -1.76 13.27 5.89
CA GLU A 276 -0.56 14.10 6.04
C GLU A 276 -0.04 14.60 4.68
N TRP A 277 0.00 13.71 3.67
CA TRP A 277 0.38 14.09 2.31
C TRP A 277 -0.56 15.13 1.70
N TYR A 278 -1.88 14.96 1.83
CA TYR A 278 -2.84 15.94 1.33
C TYR A 278 -2.73 17.28 2.04
N PHE A 279 -2.49 17.28 3.36
CA PHE A 279 -2.27 18.50 4.12
C PHE A 279 -1.06 19.29 3.58
N VAL A 280 0.08 18.61 3.40
CA VAL A 280 1.30 19.21 2.84
C VAL A 280 1.07 19.74 1.42
N VAL A 281 0.42 18.96 0.55
CA VAL A 281 0.11 19.35 -0.84
C VAL A 281 -0.85 20.54 -0.88
N ALA A 282 -1.83 20.61 0.02
CA ALA A 282 -2.77 21.73 0.08
C ALA A 282 -2.07 23.04 0.44
N ILE A 283 -1.21 23.04 1.48
CA ILE A 283 -0.41 24.21 1.84
C ILE A 283 0.46 24.62 0.66
N TYR A 284 1.23 23.68 0.10
CA TYR A 284 2.04 23.94 -1.09
C TYR A 284 1.22 24.55 -2.23
N GLY A 285 0.05 23.99 -2.53
CA GLY A 285 -0.82 24.43 -3.63
C GLY A 285 -1.29 25.88 -3.48
N PHE A 286 -1.63 26.33 -2.27
CA PHE A 286 -1.99 27.73 -2.03
C PHE A 286 -0.85 28.69 -2.39
N PHE A 287 0.38 28.36 -1.98
CA PHE A 287 1.55 29.19 -2.28
C PHE A 287 2.01 29.05 -3.74
N GLU A 288 1.82 27.88 -4.36
CA GLU A 288 2.09 27.67 -5.78
C GLU A 288 1.25 28.62 -6.64
N ILE A 289 -0.06 28.73 -6.36
CA ILE A 289 -0.98 29.64 -7.06
C ILE A 289 -0.47 31.08 -6.99
N ILE A 290 -0.06 31.54 -5.81
CA ILE A 290 0.49 32.88 -5.59
C ILE A 290 1.78 33.08 -6.38
N SER A 291 2.68 32.10 -6.37
CA SER A 291 3.97 32.23 -7.05
C SER A 291 3.89 32.24 -8.58
N ARG A 292 2.86 31.60 -9.16
CA ARG A 292 2.63 31.57 -10.62
C ARG A 292 1.92 32.82 -11.14
N TYR A 293 0.98 33.38 -10.37
CA TYR A 293 0.20 34.62 -10.59
C TYR A 293 -0.15 34.96 -12.05
N GLY A 294 -0.57 33.98 -12.87
CA GLY A 294 -0.93 34.20 -14.28
C GLY A 294 0.19 34.75 -15.18
N LEU A 295 1.42 34.86 -14.67
CA LEU A 295 2.57 35.46 -15.37
C LEU A 295 2.92 34.68 -16.64
N GLY A 296 2.64 33.37 -16.69
CA GLY A 296 2.83 32.55 -17.87
C GLY A 296 1.95 32.99 -19.04
N THR A 297 0.66 33.27 -18.79
CA THR A 297 -0.27 33.77 -19.83
C THR A 297 0.15 35.15 -20.33
N LEU A 298 0.57 36.02 -19.41
CA LEU A 298 1.03 37.37 -19.72
C LEU A 298 2.31 37.31 -20.57
N MET A 299 3.24 36.43 -20.22
CA MET A 299 4.45 36.18 -20.99
C MET A 299 4.14 35.65 -22.39
N THR A 300 3.27 34.64 -22.51
CA THR A 300 2.89 34.08 -23.82
C THR A 300 2.30 35.15 -24.73
N ARG A 301 1.40 36.00 -24.20
CA ARG A 301 0.77 37.09 -24.96
C ARG A 301 1.79 38.14 -25.41
N ASP A 302 2.60 38.66 -24.49
CA ASP A 302 3.47 39.80 -24.76
C ASP A 302 4.69 39.41 -25.62
N VAL A 303 5.23 38.21 -25.43
CA VAL A 303 6.30 37.68 -26.29
C VAL A 303 5.79 37.33 -27.70
N ALA A 304 4.56 36.83 -27.81
CA ALA A 304 3.94 36.61 -29.12
C ALA A 304 3.74 37.93 -29.89
N ALA A 305 3.47 39.03 -29.19
CA ALA A 305 3.32 40.36 -29.78
C ALA A 305 4.66 40.99 -30.22
N ASP A 306 5.72 40.87 -29.41
CA ASP A 306 7.07 41.34 -29.76
C ASP A 306 8.16 40.31 -29.41
N ARG A 307 8.49 39.47 -30.39
CA ARG A 307 9.47 38.38 -30.25
C ARG A 307 10.88 38.88 -29.96
N ASN A 308 11.24 40.11 -30.34
CA ASN A 308 12.58 40.67 -30.12
C ASN A 308 12.86 40.95 -28.64
N GLN A 309 11.81 41.17 -27.84
CA GLN A 309 11.93 41.41 -26.39
C GLN A 309 11.78 40.13 -25.54
N SER A 310 11.74 38.95 -26.17
CA SER A 310 11.58 37.64 -25.50
C SER A 310 12.52 37.44 -24.30
N SER A 311 13.82 37.76 -24.45
CA SER A 311 14.79 37.64 -23.36
C SER A 311 14.47 38.55 -22.16
N ARG A 312 13.98 39.76 -22.43
CA ARG A 312 13.62 40.73 -21.39
C ARG A 312 12.38 40.26 -20.63
N TYR A 313 11.35 39.81 -21.34
CA TYR A 313 10.14 39.26 -20.71
C TYR A 313 10.44 38.01 -19.90
N LEU A 314 11.26 37.09 -20.41
CA LEU A 314 11.68 35.90 -19.66
C LEU A 314 12.40 36.28 -18.37
N THR A 315 13.37 37.18 -18.45
CA THR A 315 14.15 37.62 -17.29
C THR A 315 13.27 38.31 -16.26
N ASN A 316 12.34 39.17 -16.70
CA ASN A 316 11.38 39.82 -15.81
C ASN A 316 10.47 38.81 -15.12
N VAL A 317 9.91 37.86 -15.86
CA VAL A 317 8.99 36.83 -15.32
C VAL A 317 9.73 35.90 -14.36
N LEU A 318 10.93 35.44 -14.71
CA LEU A 318 11.76 34.63 -13.82
C LEU A 318 12.10 35.41 -12.55
N SER A 319 12.54 36.67 -12.66
CA SER A 319 12.87 37.51 -11.51
C SER A 319 11.67 37.72 -10.59
N LEU A 320 10.50 38.04 -11.16
CA LEU A 320 9.25 38.20 -10.41
C LEU A 320 8.84 36.89 -9.72
N ARG A 321 8.93 35.74 -10.40
CA ARG A 321 8.62 34.43 -9.81
C ARG A 321 9.58 34.06 -8.68
N THR A 322 10.87 34.36 -8.83
CA THR A 322 11.86 34.14 -7.76
C THR A 322 11.59 35.04 -6.57
N LEU A 323 11.21 36.30 -6.79
CA LEU A 323 10.81 37.21 -5.71
C LEU A 323 9.55 36.71 -5.00
N LEU A 324 8.50 36.34 -5.75
CA LEU A 324 7.27 35.80 -5.18
C LEU A 324 7.53 34.50 -4.43
N TRP A 325 8.36 33.61 -4.97
CA TRP A 325 8.80 32.40 -4.29
C TRP A 325 9.55 32.72 -2.98
N ALA A 326 10.49 33.67 -3.01
CA ALA A 326 11.24 34.09 -1.83
C ALA A 326 10.35 34.74 -0.75
N ILE A 327 9.21 35.33 -1.13
CA ILE A 327 8.18 35.81 -0.20
C ILE A 327 7.31 34.64 0.31
N CYS A 328 6.98 33.67 -0.55
CA CYS A 328 6.17 32.51 -0.17
C CYS A 328 6.89 31.62 0.86
N VAL A 329 8.20 31.42 0.75
CA VAL A 329 8.97 30.57 1.67
C VAL A 329 8.84 30.99 3.15
N PRO A 330 9.09 32.26 3.55
CA PRO A 330 8.90 32.68 4.94
C PRO A 330 7.42 32.67 5.35
N LEU A 331 6.48 32.94 4.44
CA LEU A 331 5.05 32.83 4.74
C LEU A 331 4.64 31.38 5.01
N MET A 332 5.14 30.41 4.25
CA MET A 332 5.00 28.98 4.53
C MET A 332 5.61 28.64 5.90
N GLY A 333 6.79 29.19 6.21
CA GLY A 333 7.43 29.06 7.51
C GLY A 333 6.57 29.59 8.67
N LEU A 334 5.86 30.71 8.46
CA LEU A 334 4.90 31.24 9.43
C LEU A 334 3.69 30.33 9.61
N VAL A 335 3.18 29.72 8.54
CA VAL A 335 2.11 28.72 8.63
C VAL A 335 2.57 27.52 9.45
N VAL A 336 3.74 26.97 9.15
CA VAL A 336 4.35 25.86 9.91
C VAL A 336 4.52 26.25 11.38
N PHE A 337 5.05 27.44 11.67
CA PHE A 337 5.20 27.95 13.01
C PHE A 337 3.86 28.12 13.74
N GLY A 338 2.82 28.56 13.04
CA GLY A 338 1.45 28.64 13.57
C GLY A 338 0.92 27.27 13.99
N TYR A 339 1.01 26.26 13.13
CA TYR A 339 0.59 24.90 13.48
C TYR A 339 1.41 24.29 14.62
N TRP A 340 2.72 24.56 14.64
CA TRP A 340 3.60 24.11 15.72
C TRP A 340 3.26 24.77 17.07
N THR A 341 3.01 26.07 17.09
CA THR A 341 2.63 26.80 18.30
C THR A 341 1.26 26.40 18.83
N VAL A 342 0.26 26.22 17.96
CA VAL A 342 -1.08 25.77 18.34
C VAL A 342 -1.03 24.38 18.99
N GLY A 343 -0.27 23.44 18.43
CA GLY A 343 -0.10 22.10 18.99
C GLY A 343 0.56 22.10 20.38
N ASN A 344 1.50 23.03 20.62
CA ASN A 344 2.14 23.17 21.94
C ASN A 344 1.22 23.81 22.99
N ILE A 345 0.33 24.72 22.58
CA ILE A 345 -0.57 25.43 23.51
C ILE A 345 -1.81 24.57 23.80
N TRP A 346 -2.33 23.85 22.79
CA TRP A 346 -3.56 23.05 22.87
C TRP A 346 -3.27 21.58 22.51
N PRO A 347 -2.93 20.74 23.50
CA PRO A 347 -2.50 19.34 23.27
C PRO A 347 -3.55 18.45 22.59
N ASN A 348 -4.81 18.87 22.58
CA ASN A 348 -5.91 18.14 21.94
C ASN A 348 -5.96 18.35 20.41
N LEU A 349 -5.15 19.26 19.86
CA LEU A 349 -5.05 19.51 18.42
C LEU A 349 -3.75 18.89 17.88
N GLN A 350 -3.86 18.22 16.74
CA GLN A 350 -2.73 17.58 16.09
C GLN A 350 -1.71 18.64 15.62
N ALA A 351 -0.50 18.56 16.18
CA ALA A 351 0.62 19.41 15.78
C ALA A 351 1.23 18.94 14.45
N ILE A 352 1.87 19.85 13.72
CA ILE A 352 2.60 19.51 12.50
C ILE A 352 3.79 18.59 12.81
N ASN A 353 3.90 17.49 12.07
CA ASN A 353 4.94 16.47 12.25
C ASN A 353 6.23 16.86 11.51
N ALA A 354 7.36 16.32 11.96
CA ALA A 354 8.67 16.51 11.32
C ALA A 354 8.70 16.06 9.86
N GLN A 355 8.01 14.97 9.51
CA GLN A 355 7.90 14.47 8.13
C GLN A 355 7.12 15.45 7.24
N GLU A 356 6.04 16.05 7.75
CA GLU A 356 5.26 17.07 7.03
C GLU A 356 6.11 18.31 6.74
N VAL A 357 6.87 18.78 7.73
CA VAL A 357 7.80 19.91 7.55
C VAL A 357 8.89 19.58 6.52
N GLN A 358 9.48 18.38 6.56
CA GLN A 358 10.48 17.94 5.57
C GLN A 358 9.90 17.88 4.15
N ALA A 359 8.72 17.29 3.99
CA ALA A 359 8.05 17.23 2.70
C ALA A 359 7.71 18.64 2.19
N LEU A 360 7.23 19.53 3.06
CA LEU A 360 6.90 20.90 2.71
C LEU A 360 8.15 21.71 2.31
N MET A 361 9.29 21.52 3.00
CA MET A 361 10.56 22.15 2.61
C MET A 361 11.04 21.69 1.23
N LEU A 362 10.96 20.38 0.95
CA LEU A 362 11.30 19.82 -0.35
C LEU A 362 10.39 20.36 -1.45
N LEU A 363 9.08 20.44 -1.21
CA LEU A 363 8.12 21.02 -2.16
C LEU A 363 8.32 22.53 -2.34
N ALA A 364 8.65 23.27 -1.28
CA ALA A 364 8.98 24.69 -1.37
C ALA A 364 10.21 24.92 -2.26
N LEU A 365 11.24 24.09 -2.14
CA LEU A 365 12.39 24.12 -3.03
C LEU A 365 12.02 23.69 -4.46
N ALA A 366 11.20 22.65 -4.61
CA ALA A 366 10.71 22.19 -5.91
C ALA A 366 9.88 23.25 -6.64
N MET A 367 9.18 24.13 -5.89
CA MET A 367 8.37 25.23 -6.41
C MET A 367 9.20 26.19 -7.26
N LEU A 368 10.44 26.49 -6.86
CA LEU A 368 11.33 27.37 -7.61
C LEU A 368 11.58 26.83 -9.02
N PHE A 369 11.92 25.55 -9.11
CA PHE A 369 12.17 24.88 -10.38
C PHE A 369 10.90 24.70 -11.21
N ALA A 370 9.76 24.40 -10.57
CA ALA A 370 8.46 24.35 -11.24
C ALA A 370 8.13 25.70 -11.90
N ASN A 371 8.35 26.81 -11.18
CA ASN A 371 8.13 28.15 -11.67
C ASN A 371 9.01 28.50 -12.87
N TYR A 372 10.25 28.00 -12.89
CA TYR A 372 11.17 28.19 -14.01
C TYR A 372 10.77 27.34 -15.22
N ALA A 373 10.44 26.06 -15.00
CA ALA A 373 10.00 25.16 -16.06
C ALA A 373 8.72 25.66 -16.75
N ASP A 374 7.77 26.18 -15.97
CA ASP A 374 6.54 26.78 -16.50
C ASP A 374 6.83 28.04 -17.33
N ALA A 375 7.75 28.90 -16.88
CA ALA A 375 8.13 30.09 -17.64
C ALA A 375 8.80 29.72 -18.98
N LEU A 376 9.73 28.76 -18.97
CA LEU A 376 10.34 28.25 -20.19
C LEU A 376 9.30 27.62 -21.12
N SER A 377 8.34 26.86 -20.58
CA SER A 377 7.24 26.29 -21.37
C SER A 377 6.37 27.36 -22.02
N SER A 378 6.04 28.44 -21.31
CA SER A 378 5.37 29.62 -21.87
C SER A 378 6.15 30.28 -22.99
N MET A 379 7.48 30.25 -22.96
CA MET A 379 8.30 30.76 -24.06
C MET A 379 8.08 29.95 -25.33
N PHE A 380 8.14 28.63 -25.25
CA PHE A 380 7.87 27.76 -26.41
C PHE A 380 6.47 27.99 -26.97
N MET A 381 5.46 28.17 -26.11
CA MET A 381 4.10 28.49 -26.53
C MET A 381 4.00 29.85 -27.24
N ALA A 382 4.75 30.86 -26.78
CA ALA A 382 4.79 32.19 -27.41
C ALA A 382 5.38 32.16 -28.84
N PHE A 383 6.30 31.23 -29.10
CA PHE A 383 6.87 30.96 -30.42
C PHE A 383 6.06 29.91 -31.22
N GLU A 384 4.85 29.56 -30.78
CA GLU A 384 3.97 28.57 -31.41
C GLU A 384 4.55 27.14 -31.47
N LYS A 385 5.62 26.87 -30.72
CA LYS A 385 6.29 25.56 -30.65
C LYS A 385 5.74 24.71 -29.51
N MET A 386 4.43 24.42 -29.53
CA MET A 386 3.73 23.74 -28.42
C MET A 386 4.10 22.25 -28.26
N GLU A 387 4.69 21.64 -29.29
CA GLU A 387 5.11 20.24 -29.32
C GLU A 387 6.14 19.87 -28.25
N TYR A 388 7.11 20.76 -27.97
CA TYR A 388 8.16 20.54 -26.97
C TYR A 388 7.60 20.48 -25.54
N PRO A 389 6.86 21.50 -25.03
CA PRO A 389 6.30 21.43 -23.68
C PRO A 389 5.25 20.33 -23.54
N ALA A 390 4.43 20.05 -24.58
CA ALA A 390 3.45 18.97 -24.54
C ALA A 390 4.10 17.58 -24.44
N GLY A 391 5.13 17.31 -25.26
CA GLY A 391 5.87 16.05 -25.21
C GLY A 391 6.60 15.86 -23.88
N LEU A 392 7.25 16.92 -23.39
CA LEU A 392 7.98 16.89 -22.11
C LEU A 392 7.04 16.61 -20.94
N THR A 393 5.86 17.21 -20.92
CA THR A 393 4.88 17.04 -19.82
C THR A 393 4.48 15.57 -19.64
N ASN A 394 4.24 14.84 -20.74
CA ASN A 394 3.85 13.43 -20.67
C ASN A 394 5.01 12.53 -20.19
N GLY A 395 6.23 12.78 -20.69
CA GLY A 395 7.42 12.05 -20.23
C GLY A 395 7.73 12.31 -18.76
N VAL A 396 7.58 13.56 -18.32
CA VAL A 396 7.72 13.98 -16.93
C VAL A 396 6.66 13.32 -16.03
N ALA A 397 5.40 13.23 -16.47
CA ALA A 397 4.35 12.57 -15.72
C ALA A 397 4.67 11.09 -15.48
N LEU A 398 5.04 10.35 -16.53
CA LEU A 398 5.45 8.95 -16.41
C LEU A 398 6.67 8.78 -15.50
N LEU A 399 7.69 9.64 -15.65
CA LEU A 399 8.89 9.59 -14.81
C LEU A 399 8.56 9.85 -13.33
N LYS A 400 7.75 10.87 -13.04
CA LYS A 400 7.32 11.22 -11.68
C LYS A 400 6.60 10.05 -11.02
N VAL A 401 5.73 9.38 -11.77
CA VAL A 401 4.91 8.27 -11.28
C VAL A 401 5.72 6.99 -11.11
N ALA A 402 6.68 6.72 -11.99
CA ALA A 402 7.61 5.59 -11.86
C ALA A 402 8.56 5.77 -10.66
N LEU A 403 9.18 6.94 -10.53
CA LEU A 403 10.06 7.26 -9.40
C LEU A 403 9.27 7.34 -8.09
N GLY A 404 8.07 7.93 -8.11
CA GLY A 404 7.18 7.99 -6.96
C GLY A 404 6.81 6.60 -6.44
N ALA A 405 6.48 5.67 -7.34
CA ALA A 405 6.24 4.28 -6.97
C ALA A 405 7.49 3.61 -6.38
N ALA A 406 8.65 3.78 -7.01
CA ALA A 406 9.90 3.21 -6.51
C ALA A 406 10.22 3.69 -5.08
N VAL A 407 10.09 4.98 -4.83
CA VAL A 407 10.38 5.59 -3.53
C VAL A 407 9.40 5.17 -2.44
N LEU A 408 8.11 5.00 -2.77
CA LEU A 408 7.14 4.45 -1.83
C LEU A 408 7.40 2.97 -1.50
N LEU A 409 7.82 2.18 -2.50
CA LEU A 409 8.17 0.77 -2.30
C LEU A 409 9.46 0.60 -1.46
N LEU A 410 10.38 1.57 -1.52
CA LEU A 410 11.55 1.64 -0.65
C LEU A 410 11.23 2.12 0.77
N GLY A 411 9.98 2.44 1.08
CA GLY A 411 9.54 2.86 2.42
C GLY A 411 9.87 4.31 2.78
N TRP A 412 10.21 5.17 1.81
CA TRP A 412 10.55 6.58 2.06
C TRP A 412 9.31 7.48 2.28
N GLY A 413 8.11 6.89 2.21
CA GLY A 413 6.84 7.58 2.47
C GLY A 413 6.58 8.78 1.54
N TYR A 414 5.76 9.71 2.02
CA TYR A 414 5.40 10.91 1.25
C TYR A 414 6.52 11.96 1.19
N VAL A 415 7.46 11.95 2.13
CA VAL A 415 8.68 12.78 2.06
C VAL A 415 9.47 12.44 0.79
N GLY A 416 9.56 11.15 0.48
CA GLY A 416 10.13 10.67 -0.77
C GLY A 416 9.40 11.19 -2.01
N LEU A 417 8.07 11.32 -1.98
CA LEU A 417 7.30 11.90 -3.10
C LEU A 417 7.61 13.38 -3.33
N ALA A 418 7.87 14.13 -2.26
CA ALA A 418 8.33 15.51 -2.35
C ALA A 418 9.73 15.59 -2.97
N ALA A 419 10.64 14.67 -2.60
CA ALA A 419 11.99 14.58 -3.18
C ALA A 419 11.94 14.24 -4.69
N VAL A 420 11.06 13.32 -5.11
CA VAL A 420 10.83 13.03 -6.52
C VAL A 420 10.36 14.26 -7.27
N SER A 421 9.44 15.04 -6.69
CA SER A 421 8.95 16.28 -7.31
C SER A 421 10.07 17.30 -7.51
N LEU A 422 10.97 17.47 -6.53
CA LEU A 422 12.15 18.32 -6.67
C LEU A 422 13.06 17.84 -7.81
N PHE A 423 13.42 16.56 -7.81
CA PHE A 423 14.30 15.97 -8.83
C PHE A 423 13.73 16.15 -10.24
N VAL A 424 12.45 15.81 -10.42
CA VAL A 424 11.76 15.89 -11.71
C VAL A 424 11.67 17.34 -12.20
N ASN A 425 11.37 18.31 -11.32
CA ASN A 425 11.30 19.72 -11.71
C ASN A 425 12.67 20.27 -12.12
N ILE A 426 13.75 19.88 -11.43
CA ILE A 426 15.13 20.23 -11.83
C ILE A 426 15.42 19.69 -13.23
N LEU A 427 15.13 18.41 -13.46
CA LEU A 427 15.33 17.78 -14.76
C LEU A 427 14.53 18.49 -15.87
N GLN A 428 13.28 18.87 -15.58
CA GLN A 428 12.43 19.60 -16.52
C GLN A 428 13.03 20.95 -16.92
N VAL A 429 13.56 21.72 -15.96
CA VAL A 429 14.25 22.99 -16.23
C VAL A 429 15.48 22.76 -17.10
N ILE A 430 16.32 21.77 -16.77
CA ILE A 430 17.52 21.44 -17.53
C ILE A 430 17.15 21.10 -18.97
N TRP A 431 16.16 20.24 -19.17
CA TRP A 431 15.73 19.81 -20.51
C TRP A 431 15.20 20.99 -21.33
N LEU A 432 14.29 21.79 -20.76
CA LEU A 432 13.73 22.95 -21.47
C LEU A 432 14.81 23.99 -21.83
N ASN A 433 15.81 24.17 -20.97
CA ASN A 433 16.92 25.09 -21.24
C ASN A 433 17.83 24.56 -22.36
N VAL A 434 18.08 23.25 -22.41
CA VAL A 434 18.81 22.62 -23.52
C VAL A 434 18.05 22.82 -24.84
N LEU A 435 16.73 22.57 -24.84
CA LEU A 435 15.88 22.75 -26.02
C LEU A 435 15.77 24.21 -26.48
N LEU A 436 15.92 25.17 -25.56
CA LEU A 436 15.87 26.58 -25.89
C LEU A 436 17.17 27.07 -26.55
N ARG A 437 18.28 26.34 -26.35
CA ARG A 437 19.60 26.63 -26.96
C ARG A 437 19.84 25.92 -28.28
N SER A 438 19.12 24.82 -28.55
CA SER A 438 19.11 24.12 -29.84
C SER A 438 18.18 24.80 -30.82
#